data_AF-A0A0M3ICJ7-F1
#
_entry.id   AF-A0A0M3ICJ7-F1
#
_cell.length_a   1.000
_cell.length_b   1.000
_cell.length_c   1.000
_cell.angle_alpha   90.00
_cell.angle_beta   90.00
_cell.angle_gamma   90.00
#
_symmetry.space_group_name_H-M   'P 1'
#
loop_
_entity.id
_entity.type
_entity.pdbx_description
1 polymer ?
#
loop_
_entity_poly.entity_id
_entity_poly.type
_entity_poly.pdbx_seq_one_letter_code
_entity_poly.pdbx_strand_id
1 'polypeptide(L)'
;MQHTPPRGRGRYQRRSNTRQQRPLAPGQHCVICYEEQPDEPMGCLSCRQLIGCRKCVMKWRRTNNISELNRRSPLSIGCSSVNHRKCPLCRAEWDLDPEIAPWDELRTD
;
A
#
# COMPACT_ATOMS: atom_id res chain seq x y z
N MET A 1 17.98 -39.06 24.57
CA MET A 1 17.23 -37.84 24.92
C MET A 1 17.93 -36.66 24.28
N GLN A 2 17.40 -36.10 23.19
CA GLN A 2 17.98 -34.93 22.51
C GLN A 2 16.89 -33.86 22.41
N HIS A 3 17.03 -32.80 23.20
CA HIS A 3 16.12 -31.65 23.19
C HIS A 3 16.63 -30.60 22.19
N THR A 4 15.87 -30.41 21.12
CA THR A 4 16.10 -29.35 20.13
C THR A 4 15.54 -28.02 20.65
N PRO A 5 16.28 -26.90 20.60
CA PRO A 5 15.75 -25.61 21.04
C PRO A 5 14.73 -25.04 20.03
N PRO A 6 13.71 -24.28 20.49
CA PRO A 6 12.69 -23.73 19.61
C PRO A 6 13.25 -22.58 18.77
N ARG A 7 12.93 -22.60 17.47
CA ARG A 7 13.24 -21.54 16.51
C ARG A 7 12.60 -20.23 16.99
N GLY A 8 13.45 -19.29 17.39
CA GLY A 8 13.04 -17.94 17.77
C GLY A 8 12.24 -17.29 16.65
N ARG A 9 11.05 -16.81 16.99
CA ARG A 9 10.24 -15.95 16.12
C ARG A 9 11.03 -14.67 15.88
N GLY A 10 11.63 -14.53 14.70
CA GLY A 10 12.19 -13.28 14.24
C GLY A 10 11.10 -12.22 14.18
N ARG A 11 10.99 -11.42 15.24
CA ARG A 11 10.29 -10.14 15.17
C ARG A 11 11.08 -9.32 14.17
N TYR A 12 10.56 -9.18 12.95
CA TYR A 12 10.96 -8.11 12.05
C TYR A 12 10.60 -6.81 12.75
N GLN A 13 11.49 -6.30 13.59
CA GLN A 13 11.47 -4.93 14.05
C GLN A 13 11.64 -4.09 12.79
N ARG A 14 10.52 -3.62 12.23
CA ARG A 14 10.53 -2.54 11.26
C ARG A 14 11.28 -1.40 11.95
N ARG A 15 12.47 -1.09 11.44
CA ARG A 15 13.21 0.12 11.78
C ARG A 15 12.28 1.29 11.52
N SER A 16 11.69 1.81 12.58
CA SER A 16 10.95 3.06 12.57
C SER A 16 11.96 4.16 12.26
N ASN A 17 11.99 4.62 11.01
CA ASN A 17 12.76 5.79 10.64
C ASN A 17 12.03 6.98 11.26
N THR A 18 12.49 7.45 12.42
CA THR A 18 11.90 8.53 13.22
C THR A 18 12.13 9.89 12.55
N ARG A 19 11.61 10.07 11.33
CA ARG A 19 11.23 11.40 10.87
C ARG A 19 9.92 11.68 11.59
N GLN A 20 9.88 12.73 12.42
CA GLN A 20 8.71 13.11 13.21
C GLN A 20 7.49 13.28 12.28
N GLN A 21 6.71 12.23 12.08
CA GLN A 21 5.49 12.28 11.28
C GLN A 21 4.44 12.96 12.13
N ARG A 22 3.84 14.02 11.60
CA ARG A 22 2.71 14.71 12.24
C ARG A 22 1.61 13.66 12.48
N PRO A 23 1.00 13.61 13.67
CA PRO A 23 -0.07 12.66 13.95
C PRO A 23 -1.20 12.80 12.92
N LEU A 24 -1.64 11.65 12.39
CA LEU A 24 -2.79 11.60 11.50
C LEU A 24 -4.08 11.91 12.27
N ALA A 25 -5.07 12.49 11.57
CA ALA A 25 -6.38 12.72 12.15
C ALA A 25 -7.09 11.38 12.43
N PRO A 26 -8.03 11.31 13.38
CA PRO A 26 -8.83 10.11 13.61
C PRO A 26 -9.49 9.61 12.31
N GLY A 27 -9.38 8.31 12.03
CA GLY A 27 -9.89 7.70 10.81
C GLY A 27 -8.94 7.74 9.60
N GLN A 28 -7.85 8.50 9.65
CA GLN A 28 -6.80 8.46 8.63
C GLN A 28 -5.87 7.27 8.86
N HIS A 29 -5.98 6.26 8.01
CA HIS A 29 -5.19 5.03 8.07
C HIS A 29 -4.87 4.57 6.64
N CYS A 30 -4.00 3.59 6.47
CA CYS A 30 -3.76 3.03 5.14
C CYS A 30 -4.94 2.18 4.70
N VAL A 31 -5.59 2.54 3.59
CA VAL A 31 -6.79 1.81 3.10
C VAL A 31 -6.47 0.48 2.43
N ILE A 32 -5.18 0.14 2.30
CA ILE A 32 -4.69 -1.08 1.65
C ILE A 32 -4.24 -2.12 2.69
N CYS A 33 -3.51 -1.70 3.73
CA CYS A 33 -3.03 -2.60 4.79
C CYS A 33 -3.70 -2.39 6.15
N TYR A 34 -4.57 -1.39 6.27
CA TYR A 34 -5.34 -1.05 7.48
C TYR A 34 -4.51 -0.66 8.70
N GLU A 35 -3.22 -0.37 8.51
CA GLU A 35 -2.36 0.17 9.57
C GLU A 35 -2.75 1.62 9.87
N GLU A 36 -2.97 1.92 11.15
CA GLU A 36 -3.36 3.24 11.64
C GLU A 36 -2.28 4.29 11.40
N GLN A 37 -1.01 3.89 11.41
CA GLN A 37 0.13 4.76 11.13
C GLN A 37 0.87 4.28 9.87
N PRO A 38 0.55 4.86 8.69
CA PRO A 38 1.19 4.50 7.44
C PRO A 38 2.66 4.90 7.39
N ASP A 39 3.53 3.95 6.99
CA ASP A 39 4.93 4.22 6.66
C ASP A 39 5.00 5.01 5.35
N GLU A 40 5.63 6.20 5.39
CA GLU A 40 5.64 7.17 4.27
C GLU A 40 4.23 7.41 3.72
N PRO A 41 3.37 8.16 4.44
CA PRO A 41 1.97 8.34 4.06
C PRO A 41 1.87 9.11 2.74
N MET A 42 1.09 8.57 1.81
CA MET A 42 0.85 9.13 0.47
C MET A 42 -0.64 9.40 0.28
N GLY A 43 -0.95 10.53 -0.36
CA GLY A 43 -2.30 10.86 -0.81
C GLY A 43 -2.41 10.89 -2.34
N CYS A 44 -3.64 10.84 -2.83
CA CYS A 44 -3.95 10.97 -4.26
C CYS A 44 -3.86 12.42 -4.71
N LEU A 45 -3.21 12.71 -5.84
CA LEU A 45 -3.20 14.06 -6.42
C LEU A 45 -4.60 14.52 -6.87
N SER A 46 -5.42 13.62 -7.39
CA SER A 46 -6.73 13.96 -7.96
C SER A 46 -7.79 14.23 -6.89
N CYS A 47 -7.94 13.36 -5.88
CA CYS A 47 -8.96 13.55 -4.84
C CYS A 47 -8.43 14.13 -3.53
N ARG A 48 -7.12 14.35 -3.41
CA ARG A 48 -6.47 14.93 -2.23
C ARG A 48 -6.78 14.21 -0.91
N GLN A 49 -7.09 12.91 -0.97
CA GLN A 49 -7.32 12.06 0.20
C GLN A 49 -6.11 11.16 0.48
N LEU A 50 -5.90 10.85 1.76
CA LEU A 50 -4.88 9.90 2.20
C LEU A 50 -5.21 8.51 1.67
N ILE A 51 -4.28 7.90 0.92
CA ILE A 51 -4.39 6.50 0.52
C ILE A 51 -3.71 5.61 1.55
N GLY A 52 -2.51 5.98 2.01
CA GLY A 52 -1.74 5.22 2.99
C GLY A 52 -0.28 5.01 2.60
N CYS A 53 0.31 3.88 2.96
CA CYS A 53 1.76 3.68 2.84
C CYS A 53 2.22 3.73 1.38
N ARG A 54 3.34 4.39 1.09
CA ARG A 54 3.96 4.42 -0.24
C ARG A 54 4.13 3.02 -0.84
N LYS A 55 4.67 2.08 -0.05
CA LYS A 55 4.87 0.69 -0.48
C LYS A 55 3.55 -0.02 -0.83
N CYS A 56 2.49 0.27 -0.08
CA CYS A 56 1.17 -0.32 -0.33
C CYS A 56 0.58 0.19 -1.64
N VAL A 57 0.66 1.50 -1.91
CA VAL A 57 0.18 2.07 -3.18
C VAL A 57 0.94 1.51 -4.38
N MET A 58 2.26 1.40 -4.27
CA MET A 58 3.09 0.80 -5.34
C MET A 58 2.76 -0.68 -5.56
N LYS A 59 2.48 -1.42 -4.49
CA LYS A 59 2.05 -2.82 -4.59
C LYS A 59 0.67 -2.93 -5.22
N TRP A 60 -0.27 -2.05 -4.85
CA TRP A 60 -1.61 -1.99 -5.44
C TRP A 60 -1.53 -1.87 -6.96
N ARG A 61 -0.78 -0.87 -7.47
CA ARG A 61 -0.58 -0.67 -8.91
C ARG A 61 0.00 -1.89 -9.62
N ARG A 62 0.93 -2.59 -8.97
CA ARG A 62 1.62 -3.77 -9.54
C ARG A 62 0.84 -5.07 -9.40
N THR A 63 -0.22 -5.10 -8.59
CA THR A 63 -0.97 -6.33 -8.38
C THR A 63 -1.78 -6.59 -9.64
N ASN A 64 -1.47 -7.64 -10.37
CA ASN A 64 -2.40 -8.22 -11.34
C ASN A 64 -3.23 -9.24 -10.58
N ASN A 65 -4.55 -9.05 -10.53
CA ASN A 65 -5.43 -9.94 -9.79
C ASN A 65 -5.57 -11.24 -10.58
N ILE A 66 -4.60 -12.12 -10.39
CA ILE A 66 -4.66 -13.50 -10.86
C ILE A 66 -4.43 -14.33 -9.61
N SER A 67 -5.53 -14.81 -9.03
CA SER A 67 -5.49 -15.90 -8.05
C SER A 67 -4.56 -17.00 -8.58
N GLU A 68 -3.79 -17.65 -7.71
CA GLU A 68 -2.87 -18.75 -8.08
C GLU A 68 -3.52 -19.79 -9.02
N LEU A 69 -4.83 -20.00 -8.90
CA LEU A 69 -5.64 -20.87 -9.75
C LEU A 69 -5.74 -20.40 -11.22
N ASN A 70 -5.77 -19.09 -11.48
CA ASN A 70 -5.86 -18.52 -12.82
C ASN A 70 -4.50 -18.40 -13.53
N ARG A 71 -3.36 -18.50 -12.83
CA ARG A 71 -2.01 -18.35 -13.44
C ARG A 71 -1.68 -19.41 -14.50
N ARG A 72 -2.40 -20.54 -14.49
CA ARG A 72 -2.27 -21.60 -15.52
C ARG A 72 -3.14 -21.36 -16.75
N SER A 73 -3.99 -20.34 -16.74
CA SER A 73 -4.82 -19.99 -17.90
C SER A 73 -4.07 -19.01 -18.82
N PRO A 74 -3.90 -19.30 -20.11
CA PRO A 74 -3.37 -18.35 -21.09
C PRO A 74 -4.16 -17.03 -21.16
N LEU A 75 -5.42 -17.03 -20.69
CA LEU A 75 -6.30 -15.86 -20.66
C LEU A 75 -6.02 -14.89 -19.50
N SER A 76 -5.22 -15.29 -18.52
CA SER A 76 -4.88 -14.43 -17.38
C SER A 76 -3.56 -13.67 -17.59
N ILE A 77 -2.74 -14.08 -18.55
CA ILE A 77 -1.53 -13.36 -18.96
C ILE A 77 -1.93 -11.96 -19.46
N GLY A 78 -1.69 -10.93 -18.64
CA GLY A 78 -1.96 -9.53 -18.98
C GLY A 78 -3.09 -8.86 -18.21
N CYS A 79 -3.84 -9.59 -17.38
CA CYS A 79 -4.93 -9.01 -16.58
C CYS A 79 -4.40 -8.34 -15.30
N SER A 80 -3.73 -7.19 -15.44
CA SER A 80 -3.92 -6.13 -14.44
C SER A 80 -5.40 -5.87 -14.38
N SER A 81 -6.07 -6.11 -13.25
CA SER A 81 -7.45 -5.64 -13.16
C SER A 81 -7.38 -4.14 -13.40
N VAL A 82 -8.12 -3.62 -14.39
CA VAL A 82 -8.09 -2.19 -14.77
C VAL A 82 -8.30 -1.30 -13.53
N ASN A 83 -8.96 -1.85 -12.51
CA ASN A 83 -9.16 -1.23 -11.19
C ASN A 83 -7.86 -0.90 -10.44
N HIS A 84 -6.79 -1.67 -10.62
CA HIS A 84 -5.50 -1.43 -9.96
C HIS A 84 -4.68 -0.34 -10.67
N ARG A 85 -5.14 0.10 -11.85
CA ARG A 85 -4.63 1.29 -12.52
C ARG A 85 -5.31 2.57 -12.07
N LYS A 86 -6.11 2.50 -11.00
CA LYS A 86 -6.89 3.62 -10.49
C LYS A 86 -6.62 3.85 -9.02
N CYS A 87 -6.83 5.08 -8.58
CA CYS A 87 -6.87 5.42 -7.17
C CYS A 87 -7.92 4.55 -6.46
N PRO A 88 -7.59 3.87 -5.34
CA PRO A 88 -8.53 3.00 -4.64
C PRO A 88 -9.71 3.76 -4.00
N LEU A 89 -9.59 5.09 -3.85
CA LEU A 89 -10.62 5.93 -3.24
C LEU A 89 -11.53 6.58 -4.29
N CYS A 90 -10.96 7.36 -5.21
CA CYS A 90 -11.74 8.14 -6.18
C CYS A 90 -11.83 7.52 -7.57
N ARG A 91 -11.12 6.41 -7.81
CA ARG A 91 -11.02 5.74 -9.12
C ARG A 91 -10.48 6.61 -10.26
N ALA A 92 -9.80 7.72 -9.97
CA ALA A 92 -9.02 8.45 -10.96
C ALA A 92 -7.98 7.51 -11.58
N GLU A 93 -7.85 7.55 -12.91
CA GLU A 93 -6.91 6.72 -13.66
C GLU A 93 -5.47 7.20 -13.49
N TRP A 94 -4.55 6.26 -13.47
CA TRP A 94 -3.12 6.50 -13.48
C TRP A 94 -2.54 5.96 -14.78
N ASP A 95 -1.86 6.80 -15.54
CA ASP A 95 -1.30 6.42 -16.85
C ASP A 95 -0.19 5.38 -16.69
N LEU A 96 0.95 5.79 -16.13
CA LEU A 96 2.14 4.94 -15.98
C LEU A 96 2.34 4.54 -14.52
N ASP A 97 2.49 5.53 -13.65
CA ASP A 97 2.71 5.38 -12.21
C ASP A 97 1.59 6.02 -11.40
N PRO A 98 1.42 5.63 -10.13
CA PRO A 98 0.44 6.28 -9.25
C PRO A 98 0.69 7.78 -9.15
N GLU A 99 -0.34 8.57 -9.44
CA GLU A 99 -0.34 10.02 -9.24
C GLU A 99 -0.58 10.34 -7.77
N ILE A 100 0.50 10.28 -6.99
CA ILE A 100 0.49 10.44 -5.53
C ILE A 100 1.58 11.41 -5.06
N ALA A 101 1.35 12.04 -3.93
CA ALA A 101 2.32 12.89 -3.24
C ALA A 101 2.37 12.57 -1.73
N PRO A 102 3.45 12.94 -1.03
CA PRO A 102 3.50 12.86 0.43
C PRO A 102 2.29 13.52 1.07
N TRP A 103 1.70 12.87 2.07
CA TRP A 103 0.45 13.34 2.68
C TRP A 103 0.57 14.75 3.29
N ASP A 104 1.73 15.07 3.84
CA ASP A 104 2.02 16.38 4.42
C ASP A 104 1.97 17.51 3.39
N GLU A 105 2.25 17.24 2.11
CA GLU A 105 2.18 18.23 1.03
C GLU A 105 0.75 18.47 0.55
N LEU A 106 -0.13 17.48 0.72
CA LEU A 106 -1.51 17.54 0.25
C LEU A 106 -2.48 18.14 1.27
N ARG A 107 -2.11 18.07 2.55
CA ARG A 107 -2.79 18.76 3.65
C ARG A 107 -2.55 20.27 3.53
N THR A 108 -3.38 20.96 2.77
CA THR A 108 -3.68 22.37 3.05
C THR A 108 -4.58 22.40 4.28
N ASP A 109 -3.95 22.46 5.45
CA ASP A 109 -4.60 22.99 6.67
C ASP A 109 -5.00 24.45 6.42
#